data_AF-A0A1R0KZZ4-F1
#
_entry.id   AF-A0A1R0KZZ4-F1
#
_cell.length_a   1.000
_cell.length_b   1.000
_cell.length_c   1.000
_cell.angle_alpha   90.00
_cell.angle_beta   90.00
_cell.angle_gamma   90.00
#
_symmetry.space_group_name_H-M   'P 1'
#
loop_
_entity.id
_entity.type
_entity.pdbx_description
1 polymer ?
#
loop_
_entity_poly.entity_id
_entity_poly.type
_entity_poly.pdbx_seq_one_letter_code
_entity_poly.pdbx_strand_id
1 'polypeptide(L)'
;MSSNTAPADPCTATEPRSAAEHCAAAEALFAHAREIYPTLSSRAHDQDEYRRCLDWARMHLRLAEAITAGAGLVLAHRQLRANPDVPLHDTYISAETRPWNEYLKNQHNPAGRSA
;
A
#
# COMPACT_ATOMS: atom_id res chain seq x y z
N MET A 1 0.51 -10.68 42.01
CA MET A 1 0.66 -11.03 40.59
C MET A 1 -0.69 -10.78 39.93
N SER A 2 -0.74 -9.82 39.01
CA SER A 2 -1.69 -9.73 37.89
C SER A 2 -1.33 -8.45 37.14
N SER A 3 -0.46 -8.57 36.16
CA SER A 3 -0.22 -7.50 35.18
C SER A 3 -1.33 -7.59 34.15
N ASN A 4 -2.29 -6.66 34.19
CA ASN A 4 -3.26 -6.48 33.12
C ASN A 4 -2.55 -5.84 31.93
N THR A 5 -2.21 -6.65 30.93
CA THR A 5 -1.81 -6.17 29.61
C THR A 5 -3.04 -5.58 28.93
N ALA A 6 -3.08 -4.25 28.83
CA ALA A 6 -4.08 -3.54 28.02
C ALA A 6 -3.95 -3.95 26.54
N PRO A 7 -5.05 -4.04 25.79
CA PRO A 7 -5.00 -4.31 24.35
C PRO A 7 -4.32 -3.13 23.66
N ALA A 8 -3.28 -3.43 22.88
CA ALA A 8 -2.58 -2.43 22.09
C ALA A 8 -3.58 -1.77 21.11
N ASP A 9 -3.69 -0.46 21.23
CA ASP A 9 -4.47 0.42 20.37
C ASP A 9 -3.93 0.32 18.92
N PRO A 10 -4.72 -0.09 17.91
CA PRO A 10 -4.23 -0.32 16.55
C PRO A 10 -3.88 0.96 15.78
N CYS A 11 -3.88 2.12 16.44
CA CYS A 11 -3.61 3.41 15.83
C CYS A 11 -2.18 3.91 16.11
N THR A 12 -1.18 3.04 16.04
CA THR A 12 0.19 3.50 15.79
C THR A 12 0.28 3.87 14.31
N ALA A 13 0.47 5.16 14.03
CA ALA A 13 0.79 5.67 12.70
C ALA A 13 2.08 4.98 12.23
N THR A 14 1.91 3.83 11.59
CA THR A 14 2.98 3.05 11.00
C THR A 14 3.48 3.90 9.84
N GLU A 15 4.79 4.17 9.79
CA GLU A 15 5.38 4.92 8.68
C GLU A 15 4.87 4.37 7.33
N PRO A 16 4.58 5.26 6.35
CA PRO A 16 4.06 4.83 5.07
C PRO A 16 5.10 3.92 4.40
N ARG A 17 4.73 2.66 4.17
CA ARG A 17 5.58 1.70 3.48
C ARG A 17 5.80 2.12 2.02
N SER A 18 7.05 2.09 1.61
CA SER A 18 7.49 2.22 0.22
C SER A 18 7.06 1.01 -0.62
N ALA A 19 7.08 1.17 -1.95
CA ALA A 19 6.84 0.06 -2.87
C ALA A 19 7.80 -1.12 -2.63
N ALA A 20 9.07 -0.84 -2.32
CA ALA A 20 10.07 -1.87 -2.02
C ALA A 20 9.71 -2.67 -0.76
N GLU A 21 9.23 -2.01 0.30
CA GLU A 21 8.77 -2.68 1.52
C GLU A 21 7.50 -3.51 1.27
N HIS A 22 6.61 -3.05 0.41
CA HIS A 22 5.47 -3.86 -0.04
C HIS A 22 5.93 -5.09 -0.84
N CYS A 23 6.91 -4.96 -1.73
CA CYS A 23 7.50 -6.11 -2.43
C CYS A 23 8.15 -7.11 -1.47
N ALA A 24 8.98 -6.64 -0.53
CA ALA A 24 9.61 -7.49 0.48
C ALA A 24 8.59 -8.23 1.35
N ALA A 25 7.50 -7.57 1.73
CA ALA A 25 6.40 -8.21 2.46
C ALA A 25 5.70 -9.29 1.62
N ALA A 26 5.48 -9.06 0.32
CA ALA A 26 4.93 -10.07 -0.58
C ALA A 26 5.86 -11.28 -0.72
N GLU A 27 7.18 -11.06 -0.85
CA GLU A 27 8.18 -12.12 -0.91
C GLU A 27 8.18 -12.99 0.34
N ALA A 28 8.10 -12.38 1.54
CA ALA A 28 8.00 -13.12 2.79
C ALA A 28 6.73 -13.98 2.86
N LEU A 29 5.59 -13.47 2.40
CA LEU A 29 4.34 -14.22 2.35
C LEU A 29 4.38 -15.37 1.34
N PHE A 30 5.02 -15.18 0.19
CA PHE A 30 5.24 -16.26 -0.78
C PHE A 30 6.21 -17.32 -0.25
N ALA A 31 7.26 -16.92 0.48
CA ALA A 31 8.17 -17.85 1.14
C ALA A 31 7.41 -18.71 2.16
N HIS A 32 6.59 -18.09 3.02
CA HIS A 32 5.75 -18.81 3.97
C HIS A 32 4.76 -19.75 3.27
N ALA A 33 4.09 -19.30 2.21
CA ALA A 33 3.19 -20.14 1.42
C ALA A 33 3.91 -21.36 0.82
N ARG A 34 5.18 -21.21 0.39
CA ARG A 34 6.00 -22.32 -0.11
C ARG A 34 6.39 -23.32 0.98
N GLU A 35 6.52 -22.88 2.23
CA GLU A 35 6.79 -23.76 3.38
C GLU A 35 5.57 -24.57 3.79
N ILE A 36 4.37 -23.99 3.70
CA ILE A 36 3.10 -24.68 4.00
C ILE A 36 2.72 -25.68 2.89
N TYR A 37 3.05 -25.37 1.63
CA TYR A 37 2.58 -26.14 0.47
C TYR A 37 2.85 -27.67 0.55
N PRO A 38 4.02 -28.16 0.99
CA PRO A 38 4.29 -29.60 1.11
C PRO A 38 3.45 -30.30 2.19
N THR A 39 3.05 -29.59 3.25
CA THR A 39 2.25 -30.09 4.36
C THR A 39 0.77 -29.73 4.22
N LEU A 40 0.38 -29.19 3.06
CA LEU A 40 -0.96 -28.72 2.74
C LEU A 40 -1.90 -29.92 2.66
N SER A 41 -2.32 -30.38 3.84
CA SER A 41 -3.18 -31.52 4.02
C SER A 41 -4.63 -31.17 3.64
N SER A 42 -5.52 -32.15 3.63
CA SER A 42 -6.96 -31.89 3.47
C SER A 42 -7.58 -31.11 4.64
N ARG A 43 -6.80 -30.77 5.68
CA ARG A 43 -7.29 -29.99 6.81
C ARG A 43 -7.54 -28.55 6.35
N ALA A 44 -8.76 -28.08 6.62
CA ALA A 44 -9.21 -26.74 6.24
C ALA A 44 -8.31 -25.61 6.75
N HIS A 45 -7.65 -25.79 7.91
CA HIS A 45 -6.79 -24.77 8.50
C HIS A 45 -5.55 -24.45 7.65
N ASP A 46 -4.82 -25.48 7.19
CA ASP A 46 -3.61 -25.32 6.39
C ASP A 46 -3.94 -24.69 5.02
N GLN A 47 -5.12 -25.03 4.48
CA GLN A 47 -5.64 -24.43 3.23
C GLN A 47 -6.02 -22.96 3.41
N ASP A 48 -6.64 -22.61 4.53
CA ASP A 48 -7.01 -21.23 4.84
C ASP A 48 -5.79 -20.36 5.07
N GLU A 49 -4.76 -20.86 5.78
CA GLU A 49 -3.52 -20.12 5.99
C GLU A 49 -2.75 -19.93 4.68
N TYR A 50 -2.62 -20.98 3.86
CA TYR A 50 -2.00 -20.88 2.54
C TYR A 50 -2.71 -19.86 1.64
N ARG A 51 -4.05 -19.94 1.55
CA ARG A 51 -4.84 -18.98 0.76
C ARG A 51 -4.65 -17.56 1.27
N ARG A 52 -4.69 -17.37 2.59
CA ARG A 52 -4.45 -16.07 3.22
C ARG A 52 -3.09 -15.51 2.81
N CYS A 53 -2.02 -16.30 2.88
CA CYS A 53 -0.69 -15.84 2.46
C CYS A 53 -0.68 -15.31 1.03
N LEU A 54 -1.30 -16.05 0.10
CA LEU A 54 -1.38 -15.63 -1.31
C LEU A 54 -2.21 -14.36 -1.50
N ASP A 55 -3.33 -14.21 -0.79
CA ASP A 55 -4.19 -13.04 -0.92
C ASP A 55 -3.52 -11.78 -0.36
N TRP A 56 -2.85 -11.88 0.79
CA TRP A 56 -2.06 -10.77 1.34
C TRP A 56 -0.87 -10.43 0.43
N ALA A 57 -0.18 -11.42 -0.14
CA ALA A 57 0.94 -11.18 -1.05
C ALA A 57 0.47 -10.41 -2.30
N ARG A 58 -0.66 -10.80 -2.89
CA ARG A 58 -1.29 -10.08 -4.02
C ARG A 58 -1.68 -8.66 -3.65
N MET A 59 -2.24 -8.44 -2.46
CA MET A 59 -2.56 -7.10 -1.99
C MET A 59 -1.30 -6.24 -1.89
N HIS A 60 -0.22 -6.77 -1.30
CA HIS A 60 1.06 -6.08 -1.20
C HIS A 60 1.62 -5.70 -2.59
N LEU A 61 1.59 -6.61 -3.56
CA LEU A 61 2.04 -6.32 -4.93
C LEU A 61 1.22 -5.20 -5.58
N ARG A 62 -0.12 -5.22 -5.44
CA ARG A 62 -0.99 -4.15 -5.99
C ARG A 62 -0.68 -2.78 -5.38
N LEU A 63 -0.35 -2.74 -4.09
CA LEU A 63 0.07 -1.51 -3.43
C LEU A 63 1.42 -1.03 -3.97
N ALA A 64 2.38 -1.93 -4.15
CA ALA A 64 3.68 -1.58 -4.74
C ALA A 64 3.55 -1.05 -6.17
N GLU A 65 2.71 -1.67 -7.00
CA GLU A 65 2.39 -1.20 -8.35
C GLU A 65 1.77 0.20 -8.35
N ALA A 66 0.76 0.43 -7.51
CA ALA A 66 0.11 1.74 -7.39
C ALA A 66 1.08 2.84 -6.95
N ILE A 67 1.93 2.56 -5.96
CA ILE A 67 2.96 3.50 -5.49
C ILE A 67 3.94 3.81 -6.62
N THR A 68 4.39 2.79 -7.35
CA THR A 68 5.36 2.95 -8.46
C THR A 68 4.77 3.75 -9.61
N ALA A 69 3.52 3.46 -10.01
CA ALA A 69 2.81 4.19 -11.04
C ALA A 69 2.59 5.66 -10.65
N GLY A 70 2.18 5.91 -9.39
CA GLY A 70 2.03 7.27 -8.86
C GLY A 70 3.35 8.06 -8.85
N ALA A 71 4.44 7.42 -8.46
CA ALA A 71 5.78 8.03 -8.51
C ALA A 71 6.20 8.37 -9.96
N GLY A 72 5.91 7.48 -10.92
CA GLY A 72 6.15 7.70 -12.34
C GLY A 72 5.36 8.89 -12.90
N LEU A 73 4.09 9.02 -12.53
CA LEU A 73 3.25 10.16 -12.93
C LEU A 73 3.81 11.49 -12.41
N VAL A 74 4.21 11.55 -11.13
CA VAL A 74 4.80 12.76 -10.55
C VAL A 74 6.11 13.13 -11.25
N LEU A 75 6.96 12.15 -11.58
CA LEU A 75 8.19 12.38 -12.32
C LEU A 75 7.92 12.92 -13.72
N ALA A 76 7.01 12.28 -14.48
CA ALA A 76 6.62 12.72 -15.82
C ALA A 76 6.06 14.15 -15.80
N HIS A 77 5.19 14.47 -14.83
CA HIS A 77 4.65 15.81 -14.65
C HIS A 77 5.76 16.85 -14.37
N ARG A 78 6.74 16.53 -13.52
CA ARG A 78 7.89 17.42 -13.26
C ARG A 78 8.72 17.66 -14.52
N GLN A 79 8.97 16.61 -15.30
CA GLN A 79 9.73 16.71 -16.56
C GLN A 79 9.00 17.57 -17.59
N LEU A 80 7.69 17.42 -17.71
CA LEU A 80 6.87 18.26 -18.59
C LEU A 80 6.91 19.74 -18.16
N ARG A 81 6.79 20.04 -16.86
CA ARG A 81 6.91 21.42 -16.33
C ARG A 81 8.29 22.04 -16.53
N ALA A 82 9.34 21.23 -16.62
CA ALA A 82 10.69 21.71 -16.88
C ALA A 82 10.92 22.05 -18.36
N ASN A 83 10.04 21.60 -19.27
CA ASN A 83 10.18 21.84 -20.70
C ASN A 83 9.23 22.99 -21.16
N PRO A 84 9.77 24.17 -21.50
CA PRO A 84 8.95 25.33 -21.89
C PRO A 84 8.29 25.19 -23.27
N ASP A 85 8.73 24.25 -24.11
CA ASP A 85 8.25 24.07 -25.48
C ASP A 85 7.07 23.11 -25.61
N VAL A 86 6.70 22.43 -24.53
CA VAL A 86 5.53 21.54 -24.51
C VAL A 86 4.32 22.34 -24.00
N PRO A 87 3.25 22.50 -24.81
CA PRO A 87 2.01 23.10 -24.33
C PRO A 87 1.40 22.17 -23.27
N LEU A 88 1.72 22.41 -22.01
CA LEU A 88 1.15 21.70 -20.89
C LEU A 88 -0.35 21.86 -20.94
N HIS A 89 -1.07 20.74 -21.10
CA HIS A 89 -2.47 20.68 -20.71
C HIS A 89 -2.54 20.63 -19.18
N ASP A 90 -1.97 21.65 -18.53
CA ASP A 90 -1.89 21.81 -17.07
C ASP A 90 -3.27 21.64 -16.45
N THR A 91 -4.33 22.03 -17.18
CA THR A 91 -5.73 21.84 -16.81
C THR A 91 -6.12 20.37 -16.65
N TYR A 92 -5.65 19.47 -17.51
CA TYR A 92 -6.00 18.04 -17.47
C TYR A 92 -5.23 17.29 -16.39
N ILE A 93 -3.92 17.51 -16.28
CA ILE A 93 -3.10 16.84 -15.25
C ILE A 93 -3.46 17.37 -13.85
N SER A 94 -3.73 18.67 -13.73
CA SER A 94 -4.21 19.25 -12.46
C SER A 94 -5.62 18.76 -12.09
N ALA A 95 -6.49 18.45 -13.06
CA ALA A 95 -7.80 17.87 -12.81
C ALA A 95 -7.71 16.40 -12.36
N GLU A 96 -6.83 15.61 -12.97
CA GLU A 96 -6.55 14.22 -12.58
C GLU A 96 -5.88 14.12 -11.20
N THR A 97 -4.93 15.00 -10.89
CA THR A 97 -4.16 14.94 -9.63
C THR A 97 -4.88 15.57 -8.43
N ARG A 98 -5.88 16.45 -8.66
CA ARG A 98 -6.61 17.14 -7.58
C ARG A 98 -7.41 16.19 -6.66
N PRO A 99 -8.21 15.24 -7.16
CA PRO A 99 -8.93 14.28 -6.31
C PRO A 99 -7.98 13.44 -5.45
N TRP A 100 -6.85 13.02 -6.01
CA TRP A 100 -5.82 12.26 -5.28
C TRP A 100 -5.17 13.09 -4.19
N ASN A 101 -4.83 14.36 -4.48
CA ASN A 101 -4.28 15.28 -3.49
C ASN A 101 -5.28 15.59 -2.36
N GLU A 102 -6.56 15.78 -2.68
CA GLU A 102 -7.62 15.98 -1.68
C GLU A 102 -7.82 14.73 -0.81
N TYR A 103 -7.88 13.55 -1.43
CA TYR A 103 -7.99 12.28 -0.71
C TYR A 103 -6.81 12.07 0.25
N LEU A 104 -5.58 12.23 -0.22
CA LEU A 104 -4.38 12.11 0.61
C LEU A 104 -4.37 13.14 1.74
N LYS A 105 -4.76 14.39 1.47
CA LYS A 105 -4.84 15.45 2.48
C LYS A 105 -5.88 15.13 3.56
N ASN A 106 -7.03 14.58 3.18
CA ASN A 106 -8.09 14.18 4.11
C ASN A 106 -7.69 12.96 4.96
N GLN A 107 -6.85 12.07 4.43
CA GLN A 107 -6.31 10.94 5.18
C GLN A 107 -5.18 11.34 6.14
N HIS A 108 -4.37 12.35 5.78
CA HIS A 108 -3.24 12.84 6.60
C HIS A 108 -3.63 13.94 7.61
N ASN A 109 -4.89 14.39 7.63
CA ASN A 109 -5.36 15.40 8.57
C ASN A 109 -6.22 14.74 9.66
N PRO A 110 -5.63 14.18 10.73
CA PRO A 110 -6.37 13.50 11.80
C PRO A 110 -7.30 14.45 12.57
N ALA A 111 -7.10 15.77 12.45
CA ALA A 111 -7.89 16.79 13.13
C ALA A 111 -9.27 17.08 12.49
N GLY A 112 -9.57 16.51 11.31
CA GLY A 112 -10.85 16.72 10.61
C GLY A 112 -11.89 15.60 10.81
N ARG A 113 -11.52 14.50 11.47
CA ARG A 113 -12.43 13.37 11.75
C ARG A 113 -13.11 13.54 13.12
N SER A 114 -13.82 14.64 13.28
CA SER A 114 -14.76 14.83 14.39
C SER A 114 -15.98 15.64 13.92
N ALA A 115 -16.95 14.92 13.36
CA ALA A 115 -18.39 15.17 13.46
C ALA A 115 -19.14 13.98 12.86
#